data_AF-A0A2D4L2N6-F1
#
_entry.id   AF-A0A2D4L2N6-F1
#
_cell.length_a   1.000
_cell.length_b   1.000
_cell.length_c   1.000
_cell.angle_alpha   90.00
_cell.angle_beta   90.00
_cell.angle_gamma   90.00
#
_symmetry.space_group_name_H-M   'P 1'
#
loop_
_entity.id
_entity.type
_entity.pdbx_description
1 polymer ?
#
loop_
_entity_poly.entity_id
_entity_poly.type
_entity_poly.pdbx_seq_one_letter_code
_entity_poly.pdbx_strand_id
1 'polypeptide(L)'
;NLYMPEMVAKLGDTFAKALDMLEVEKNTILGLPQPLLELYDSPVYKTVLERMQGFFCTLYDNCFHILGSAGSSMQQDFYVVEGLAAELLNSAFINLDNIPDYRLRPLLRVFVKPLVSSCPPEHYESLICPILGPLFTYLHM
;
A
#
# COMPACT_ATOMS: atom_id res chain seq x y z
N ASN A 1 -3.63 -10.57 0.50
CA ASN A 1 -3.41 -12.03 0.36
C ASN A 1 -2.25 -12.42 -0.57
N LEU A 2 -1.91 -11.65 -1.61
CA LEU A 2 -0.81 -12.03 -2.51
C LEU A 2 0.56 -12.15 -1.82
N TYR A 3 0.78 -11.36 -0.76
CA TYR A 3 2.00 -11.39 0.06
C TYR A 3 2.11 -12.61 0.99
N MET A 4 1.09 -13.47 1.07
CA MET A 4 1.19 -14.68 1.90
C MET A 4 2.25 -15.63 1.32
N PRO A 5 3.12 -16.25 2.14
CA PRO A 5 4.23 -17.08 1.65
C PRO A 5 3.79 -18.18 0.68
N GLU A 6 2.66 -18.82 0.94
CA GLU A 6 2.10 -19.87 0.08
C GLU A 6 1.57 -19.36 -1.27
N MET A 7 1.21 -18.08 -1.35
CA MET A 7 0.79 -17.43 -2.60
C MET A 7 1.99 -16.91 -3.38
N VAL A 8 2.99 -16.37 -2.68
CA VAL A 8 4.27 -15.98 -3.29
C VAL A 8 4.98 -17.20 -3.88
N ALA A 9 4.94 -18.35 -3.20
CA ALA A 9 5.50 -19.61 -3.69
C ALA A 9 4.84 -20.16 -4.97
N LYS A 10 3.65 -19.65 -5.35
CA LYS A 10 2.98 -20.00 -6.62
C LYS A 10 3.49 -19.18 -7.80
N LEU A 11 4.26 -18.12 -7.56
CA LEU A 11 4.90 -17.37 -8.63
C LEU A 11 5.98 -18.26 -9.26
N GLY A 12 6.08 -18.24 -10.59
CA GLY A 12 7.16 -18.94 -11.28
C GLY A 12 8.54 -18.39 -10.88
N ASP A 13 9.59 -19.20 -11.03
CA ASP A 13 10.95 -18.86 -10.57
C ASP A 13 11.45 -17.50 -11.08
N THR A 14 11.10 -17.12 -12.31
CA THR A 14 11.44 -15.82 -12.91
C THR A 14 10.80 -14.64 -12.17
N PHE A 15 9.69 -14.86 -11.48
CA PHE A 15 8.88 -13.84 -10.80
C PHE A 15 8.85 -14.00 -9.28
N ALA A 16 9.67 -14.88 -8.70
CA ALA A 16 9.73 -15.10 -7.25
C ALA A 16 10.00 -13.79 -6.47
N LYS A 17 10.69 -12.82 -7.09
CA LYS A 17 11.01 -11.51 -6.53
C LYS A 17 10.11 -10.37 -7.03
N ALA A 18 8.98 -10.69 -7.67
CA ALA A 18 8.10 -9.68 -8.27
C ALA A 18 7.44 -8.75 -7.23
N LEU A 19 7.36 -9.18 -5.97
CA LEU A 19 6.85 -8.38 -4.86
C LEU A 19 7.96 -7.77 -3.99
N ASP A 20 9.22 -7.93 -4.39
CA ASP A 20 10.34 -7.28 -3.72
C ASP A 20 10.39 -5.79 -4.11
N MET A 21 11.01 -5.01 -3.24
CA MET A 21 11.30 -3.60 -3.50
C MET A 21 12.21 -3.44 -4.73
N LEU A 22 11.94 -2.43 -5.57
CA LEU A 22 12.77 -2.15 -6.73
C LEU A 22 14.15 -1.67 -6.25
N GLU A 23 15.19 -1.99 -7.02
CA GLU A 23 16.57 -1.63 -6.65
C GLU A 23 16.76 -0.11 -6.58
N VAL A 24 16.07 0.65 -7.44
CA VAL A 24 16.06 2.12 -7.41
C VAL A 24 15.47 2.67 -6.11
N GLU A 25 14.45 2.03 -5.56
CA GLU A 25 13.82 2.42 -4.29
C GLU A 25 14.75 2.12 -3.12
N LYS A 26 15.40 0.94 -3.13
CA LYS A 26 16.42 0.59 -2.12
C LYS A 26 17.55 1.61 -2.10
N ASN A 27 18.10 1.94 -3.27
CA ASN A 27 19.18 2.93 -3.39
C ASN A 27 18.73 4.30 -2.89
N THR A 28 17.49 4.70 -3.18
CA THR A 28 16.92 5.96 -2.70
C THR A 28 16.83 5.99 -1.17
N ILE A 29 16.38 4.90 -0.54
CA ILE A 29 16.29 4.79 0.92
C ILE A 29 17.69 4.79 1.56
N LEU A 30 18.67 4.15 0.91
CA LEU A 30 20.07 4.13 1.35
C LEU A 30 20.81 5.46 1.09
N GLY A 31 20.17 6.44 0.44
CA GLY A 31 20.79 7.72 0.09
C GLY A 31 21.88 7.60 -0.98
N LEU A 32 21.90 6.49 -1.73
CA LEU A 32 22.88 6.28 -2.78
C LEU A 32 22.51 7.09 -4.03
N PRO A 33 23.50 7.66 -4.72
CA PRO A 33 23.25 8.41 -5.95
C PRO A 33 22.65 7.47 -7.01
N GLN A 34 21.55 7.90 -7.62
CA GLN A 34 20.97 7.15 -8.73
C GLN A 34 21.84 7.31 -9.97
N PRO A 35 22.02 6.25 -10.78
CA PRO A 35 22.72 6.37 -12.04
C PRO A 35 21.98 7.39 -12.92
N LEU A 36 22.70 8.41 -13.38
CA LEU A 36 22.21 9.34 -14.39
C LEU A 36 22.05 8.56 -15.70
N LEU A 37 20.88 7.99 -15.92
CA LEU A 37 20.53 7.39 -17.20
C LEU A 37 20.38 8.52 -18.22
N GLU A 38 21.19 8.51 -19.27
CA GLU A 38 20.91 9.32 -20.45
C GLU A 38 19.57 8.84 -21.03
N LEU A 39 18.55 9.69 -20.92
CA LEU A 39 17.14 9.38 -21.19
C LEU A 39 16.85 8.86 -22.62
N TYR A 40 17.83 8.91 -23.52
CA TYR A 40 17.67 8.58 -24.92
C TYR A 40 18.11 7.15 -25.30
N ASP A 41 18.92 6.47 -24.50
CA ASP A 41 19.56 5.20 -24.93
C ASP A 41 19.25 3.95 -24.08
N SER A 42 18.50 4.05 -22.98
CA SER A 42 18.19 2.89 -22.13
C SER A 42 16.69 2.67 -21.92
N PRO A 43 16.20 1.42 -21.98
CA PRO A 43 14.83 1.13 -21.58
C PRO A 43 14.63 1.45 -20.09
N VAL A 44 13.47 2.03 -19.76
CA VAL A 44 13.07 2.41 -18.39
C VAL A 44 13.08 1.20 -17.44
N TYR A 45 12.70 0.03 -17.96
CA TYR A 45 12.82 -1.25 -17.26
C TYR A 45 13.85 -2.11 -17.98
N LYS A 46 14.88 -2.55 -17.26
CA LYS A 46 15.96 -3.37 -17.83
C LYS A 46 15.56 -4.83 -17.92
N THR A 47 14.60 -5.28 -17.09
CA THR A 47 14.13 -6.67 -17.07
C THR A 47 12.60 -6.78 -17.01
N VAL A 48 12.08 -7.95 -17.41
CA VAL A 48 10.65 -8.28 -17.27
C VAL A 48 10.25 -8.35 -15.79
N LEU A 49 11.17 -8.80 -14.93
CA LEU A 49 10.98 -8.80 -13.48
C LEU A 49 10.82 -7.38 -12.93
N GLU A 50 11.71 -6.44 -13.29
CA GLU A 50 11.60 -5.04 -12.88
C GLU A 50 10.29 -4.40 -13.35
N ARG A 51 9.84 -4.74 -14.56
CA ARG A 51 8.54 -4.27 -15.06
C ARG A 51 7.40 -4.76 -14.18
N MET A 52 7.45 -6.01 -13.74
CA MET A 52 6.42 -6.59 -12.87
C MET A 52 6.47 -6.03 -11.45
N GLN A 53 7.67 -5.81 -10.90
CA GLN A 53 7.87 -5.10 -9.64
C GLN A 53 7.29 -3.69 -9.69
N GLY A 54 7.62 -2.92 -10.74
CA GLY A 54 7.09 -1.58 -10.97
C GLY A 54 5.56 -1.59 -11.06
N PHE A 55 4.99 -2.54 -11.80
CA PHE A 55 3.55 -2.71 -11.91
C PHE A 55 2.87 -2.96 -10.55
N PHE A 56 3.33 -3.95 -9.79
CA PHE A 56 2.75 -4.22 -8.47
C PHE A 56 2.95 -3.04 -7.53
N CYS A 57 4.06 -2.31 -7.68
CA CYS A 57 4.32 -1.13 -6.89
C CYS A 57 3.31 -0.02 -7.12
N THR A 58 3.19 0.39 -8.38
CA THR A 58 2.26 1.43 -8.79
C THR A 58 0.81 1.03 -8.53
N LEU A 59 0.44 -0.22 -8.78
CA LEU A 59 -0.92 -0.70 -8.54
C LEU A 59 -1.30 -0.61 -7.05
N TYR A 60 -0.44 -1.13 -6.17
CA TYR A 60 -0.68 -1.11 -4.73
C TYR A 60 -0.86 0.32 -4.22
N ASP A 61 0.08 1.21 -4.57
CA ASP A 61 0.05 2.59 -4.13
C ASP A 61 -1.18 3.33 -4.67
N ASN A 62 -1.52 3.13 -5.94
CA ASN A 62 -2.68 3.76 -6.56
C ASN A 62 -4.00 3.34 -5.91
N CYS A 63 -4.16 2.06 -5.55
CA CYS A 63 -5.36 1.60 -4.84
C CYS A 63 -5.54 2.34 -3.51
N PHE A 64 -4.46 2.50 -2.73
CA PHE A 64 -4.52 3.24 -1.47
C PHE A 64 -4.63 4.75 -1.65
N HIS A 65 -4.09 5.31 -2.74
CA HIS A 65 -4.33 6.70 -3.12
C HIS A 65 -5.81 6.97 -3.40
N ILE A 66 -6.47 6.10 -4.16
CA ILE A 66 -7.90 6.23 -4.45
C ILE A 66 -8.71 6.18 -3.14
N LEU A 67 -8.45 5.20 -2.28
CA LEU A 67 -9.14 5.09 -0.98
C LEU A 67 -8.84 6.28 -0.05
N GLY A 68 -7.60 6.75 -0.01
CA GLY A 68 -7.19 7.90 0.79
C GLY A 68 -7.83 9.21 0.31
N SER A 69 -8.01 9.38 -0.99
CA SER A 69 -8.69 10.54 -1.57
C SER A 69 -10.21 10.45 -1.45
N ALA A 70 -10.80 9.25 -1.42
CA ALA A 70 -12.25 9.04 -1.39
C ALA A 70 -12.94 9.81 -0.25
N GLY A 71 -12.37 9.77 0.96
CA GLY A 71 -12.92 10.50 2.09
C GLY A 71 -12.99 12.02 1.89
N SER A 72 -12.00 12.61 1.22
CA SER A 72 -11.99 14.05 0.92
C SER A 72 -12.85 14.44 -0.29
N SER A 73 -12.94 13.54 -1.28
CA SER A 73 -13.66 13.79 -2.54
C SER A 73 -15.16 13.58 -2.42
N MET A 74 -15.58 12.57 -1.67
CA MET A 74 -16.99 12.20 -1.48
C MET A 74 -17.54 12.63 -0.12
N GLN A 75 -16.66 13.02 0.82
CA GLN A 75 -17.06 13.53 2.14
C GLN A 75 -18.02 12.56 2.85
N GLN A 76 -19.19 13.04 3.26
CA GLN A 76 -20.16 12.28 4.04
C GLN A 76 -20.66 11.02 3.30
N ASP A 77 -20.81 11.08 1.98
CA ASP A 77 -21.29 9.95 1.17
C ASP A 77 -20.38 8.72 1.25
N PHE A 78 -19.08 8.94 1.49
CA PHE A 78 -18.14 7.85 1.71
C PHE A 78 -18.30 7.21 3.09
N TYR A 79 -18.50 8.02 4.13
CA TYR A 79 -18.53 7.55 5.53
C TYR A 79 -19.86 6.91 5.95
N VAL A 80 -20.94 7.15 5.19
CA VAL A 80 -22.25 6.52 5.42
C VAL A 80 -22.40 5.13 4.79
N VAL A 81 -21.38 4.64 4.09
CA VAL A 81 -21.39 3.29 3.50
C VAL A 81 -21.54 2.26 4.62
N GLU A 82 -22.61 1.46 4.53
CA GLU A 82 -22.93 0.44 5.52
C GLU A 82 -21.82 -0.60 5.60
N GLY A 83 -21.35 -0.90 6.82
CA GLY A 83 -20.30 -1.89 7.04
C GLY A 83 -18.90 -1.47 6.56
N LEU A 84 -18.67 -0.20 6.20
CA LEU A 84 -17.38 0.27 5.67
C LEU A 84 -16.18 -0.13 6.54
N ALA A 85 -16.30 -0.03 7.86
CA ALA A 85 -15.23 -0.41 8.78
C ALA A 85 -14.84 -1.88 8.62
N ALA A 86 -15.83 -2.77 8.56
CA ALA A 86 -15.62 -4.20 8.38
C ALA A 86 -15.04 -4.51 6.99
N GLU A 87 -15.54 -3.86 5.94
CA GLU A 87 -15.02 -4.01 4.59
C GLU A 87 -13.55 -3.60 4.48
N LEU A 88 -13.17 -2.48 5.09
CA LEU A 88 -11.78 -2.03 5.14
C LEU A 88 -10.91 -3.00 5.94
N LEU A 89 -11.35 -3.46 7.10
CA LEU A 89 -10.63 -4.44 7.93
C LEU A 89 -10.41 -5.76 7.18
N ASN A 90 -11.44 -6.27 6.52
CA ASN A 90 -11.39 -7.53 5.78
C ASN A 90 -10.71 -7.43 4.41
N SER A 91 -10.42 -6.22 3.93
CA SER A 91 -9.77 -6.01 2.63
C SER A 91 -8.38 -5.39 2.77
N ALA A 92 -8.31 -4.15 3.25
CA ALA A 92 -7.08 -3.37 3.35
C ALA A 92 -6.14 -3.87 4.47
N PHE A 93 -6.70 -4.41 5.55
CA PHE A 93 -5.94 -4.79 6.75
C PHE A 93 -5.90 -6.30 7.05
N ILE A 94 -6.40 -7.15 6.14
CA ILE A 94 -6.57 -8.60 6.39
C ILE A 94 -5.27 -9.37 6.62
N ASN A 95 -4.13 -8.89 6.14
CA ASN A 95 -2.89 -9.66 6.11
C ASN A 95 -1.66 -8.79 6.38
N LEU A 96 -1.75 -7.93 7.40
CA LEU A 96 -0.68 -6.99 7.76
C LEU A 96 0.63 -7.71 8.13
N ASP A 97 0.56 -8.88 8.78
CA ASP A 97 1.71 -9.68 9.22
C ASP A 97 2.69 -10.02 8.09
N ASN A 98 2.18 -10.17 6.87
CA ASN A 98 2.97 -10.53 5.70
C ASN A 98 3.27 -9.34 4.79
N ILE A 99 2.76 -8.13 5.11
CA ILE A 99 3.02 -6.93 4.32
C ILE A 99 4.38 -6.33 4.76
N PRO A 100 5.33 -6.15 3.83
CA PRO A 100 6.64 -5.59 4.19
C PRO A 100 6.57 -4.10 4.50
N ASP A 101 7.51 -3.59 5.30
CA ASP A 101 7.53 -2.20 5.79
C ASP A 101 7.42 -1.15 4.69
N TYR A 102 8.08 -1.41 3.56
CA TYR A 102 8.09 -0.48 2.42
C TYR A 102 6.71 -0.33 1.75
N ARG A 103 5.79 -1.29 1.99
CA ARG A 103 4.37 -1.25 1.57
C ARG A 103 3.46 -0.74 2.67
N LEU A 104 3.77 -1.08 3.92
CA LEU A 104 3.02 -0.62 5.08
C LEU A 104 3.12 0.90 5.23
N ARG A 105 4.31 1.48 5.04
CA ARG A 105 4.53 2.93 5.18
C ARG A 105 3.66 3.77 4.21
N PRO A 106 3.61 3.47 2.89
CA PRO A 106 2.66 4.11 1.98
C PRO A 106 1.20 3.93 2.40
N LEU A 107 0.78 2.72 2.79
CA LEU A 107 -0.59 2.46 3.27
C LEU A 107 -0.96 3.40 4.43
N LEU A 108 -0.10 3.52 5.44
CA LEU A 108 -0.35 4.40 6.59
C LEU A 108 -0.38 5.88 6.18
N ARG A 109 0.56 6.30 5.34
CA ARG A 109 0.72 7.71 4.94
C ARG A 109 -0.38 8.18 3.99
N VAL A 110 -0.74 7.36 3.02
CA VAL A 110 -1.56 7.72 1.87
C VAL A 110 -3.02 7.38 2.10
N PHE A 111 -3.31 6.32 2.87
CA PHE A 111 -4.68 5.92 3.14
C PHE A 111 -5.11 6.23 4.58
N VAL A 112 -4.42 5.70 5.58
CA VAL A 112 -4.88 5.81 6.99
C VAL A 112 -4.89 7.26 7.46
N LYS A 113 -3.80 8.00 7.22
CA LYS A 113 -3.73 9.41 7.65
C LYS A 113 -4.84 10.27 7.01
N PRO A 114 -5.06 10.25 5.67
CA PRO A 114 -6.16 10.98 5.07
C PRO A 114 -7.55 10.51 5.54
N LEU A 115 -7.74 9.20 5.69
CA LEU A 115 -9.00 8.64 6.20
C LEU A 115 -9.38 9.26 7.54
N VAL A 116 -8.45 9.31 8.50
CA VAL A 116 -8.68 9.90 9.82
C VAL A 116 -8.85 11.43 9.73
N SER A 117 -8.00 12.09 8.94
CA SER A 117 -7.99 13.57 8.85
C SER A 117 -9.23 14.14 8.18
N SER A 118 -9.84 13.39 7.26
CA SER A 118 -11.02 13.80 6.50
C SER A 118 -12.33 13.26 7.08
N CYS A 119 -12.28 12.45 8.13
CA CYS A 119 -13.48 11.85 8.71
C CYS A 119 -14.20 12.87 9.63
N PRO A 120 -15.53 13.03 9.49
CA PRO A 120 -16.33 13.81 10.43
C PRO A 120 -16.38 13.15 11.82
N PRO A 121 -16.46 13.93 12.91
CA PRO A 121 -16.50 13.39 14.28
C PRO A 121 -17.64 12.39 14.53
N GLU A 122 -18.76 12.54 13.82
CA GLU A 122 -19.95 11.69 13.90
C GLU A 122 -19.65 10.21 13.57
N HIS A 123 -18.65 9.96 12.73
CA HIS A 123 -18.29 8.62 12.27
C HIS A 123 -17.07 8.03 12.99
N TYR A 124 -16.50 8.72 13.99
CA TYR A 124 -15.29 8.25 14.68
C TYR A 124 -15.50 6.93 15.39
N GLU A 125 -16.57 6.83 16.19
CA GLU A 125 -16.88 5.61 16.93
C GLU A 125 -17.27 4.44 16.02
N SER A 126 -17.95 4.72 14.91
CA SER A 126 -18.44 3.67 14.00
C SER A 126 -17.38 3.17 13.02
N LEU A 127 -16.40 4.02 12.65
CA LEU A 127 -15.43 3.71 11.59
C LEU A 127 -13.99 3.78 12.08
N ILE A 128 -13.59 4.89 12.69
CA ILE A 128 -12.18 5.17 12.98
C ILE A 128 -11.69 4.33 14.16
N CYS A 129 -12.43 4.29 15.27
CA CYS A 129 -12.06 3.54 16.47
C CYS A 129 -11.90 2.02 16.20
N PRO A 130 -12.83 1.35 15.50
CA PRO A 130 -12.70 -0.08 15.16
C PRO A 130 -11.49 -0.39 14.27
N ILE A 131 -11.05 0.55 13.43
CA ILE A 131 -9.88 0.36 12.55
C ILE A 131 -8.58 0.66 13.30
N LEU A 132 -8.50 1.81 13.97
CA LEU A 132 -7.26 2.28 14.59
C LEU A 132 -6.84 1.47 15.81
N GLY A 133 -7.79 0.94 16.60
CA GLY A 133 -7.48 0.17 17.79
C GLY A 133 -6.59 -1.06 17.49
N PRO A 134 -7.05 -1.99 16.63
CA PRO A 134 -6.26 -3.13 16.19
C PRO A 134 -5.00 -2.71 15.43
N LEU A 135 -5.09 -1.70 14.57
CA LEU A 135 -3.94 -1.24 13.77
C LEU A 135 -2.80 -0.70 14.66
N PHE A 136 -3.09 0.14 15.65
CA PHE A 136 -2.06 0.66 16.55
C PHE A 136 -1.51 -0.40 17.48
N THR A 137 -2.33 -1.37 17.89
CA THR A 137 -1.85 -2.53 18.66
C THR A 137 -0.85 -3.33 17.82
N TYR A 138 -1.17 -3.60 16.55
CA TYR A 138 -0.28 -4.26 15.62
C TYR A 138 1.04 -3.48 15.40
N LEU A 139 0.95 -2.17 15.15
CA LEU A 139 2.14 -1.33 14.89
C LEU A 139 3.05 -1.11 16.10
N HIS A 140 2.56 -1.38 17.32
CA HIS A 140 3.34 -1.22 18.54
C HIS A 140 4.11 -2.48 18.94
N MET A 141 3.66 -3.66 18.50
CA MET A 141 4.36 -4.93 18.74
C MET A 141 5.60 -5.05 17.87
#